data_AF-A0A6I5YTK0-F1
#
_entry.id   AF-A0A6I5YTK0-F1
#
_cell.length_a   1.000
_cell.length_b   1.000
_cell.length_c   1.000
_cell.angle_alpha   90.00
_cell.angle_beta   90.00
_cell.angle_gamma   90.00
#
_symmetry.space_group_name_H-M   'P 1'
#
loop_
_entity.id
_entity.type
_entity.pdbx_description
1 polymer ?
#
loop_
_entity_poly.entity_id
_entity_poly.type
_entity_poly.pdbx_seq_one_letter_code
_entity_poly.pdbx_strand_id
1 'polypeptide(L)'
;MISEPFDPADAGTWIARGRRPEHAAVIAEAWRHFPDLPAAAAPEDRLARMRQRALALRPVMESMSRAAEEERQARNFAFTEARIAKGEGDDRDRAILSARSLHGYDWDRAVQYAYGWYAAIAGWEPRVRRPGCSTAATIAYDQGFAEGGGNRDDLFDTARRAFEAAAPQIEPPLLATGRPRPSEWPKPTDEPLPARWSRRLLLLGAPEAGLVPPSGDAKPDVAVLLPTLQACQGYGELFVIIISGAGFHAFGNQPPDARPLEAASGVVSGSDPRLDRQLRALLAGRDFDDVLIAAQEGYLALLDAHASALPLCRTMERTRNTVLQQRAHFRIWLDRGLSAGESVGAGHIRWGKAAKGLTGKLGEFTARYAGKSPAGGHRIVVETEDGEPAHRYVTPQGEPLSPETVIGNRSHLRKEMAARLRAFGGATRLSAAPISDLLDALAA
;
A
#
# COMPACT_ATOMS: atom_id res chain seq x y z
N MET A 1 73.99 9.26 -25.45
CA MET A 1 73.30 8.28 -26.33
C MET A 1 72.66 9.09 -27.44
N ILE A 2 73.26 9.09 -28.63
CA ILE A 2 72.71 9.78 -29.81
C ILE A 2 71.54 8.91 -30.26
N SER A 3 70.31 9.43 -30.19
CA SER A 3 69.15 8.76 -30.76
C SER A 3 69.43 8.48 -32.23
N GLU A 4 69.27 7.24 -32.67
CA GLU A 4 69.29 6.90 -34.09
C GLU A 4 68.37 7.86 -34.86
N PRO A 5 68.79 8.33 -36.05
CA PRO A 5 67.96 9.22 -36.87
C PRO A 5 66.66 8.52 -37.21
N PHE A 6 65.53 9.20 -36.94
CA PHE A 6 64.21 8.68 -37.24
C PHE A 6 64.00 8.60 -38.75
N ASP A 7 64.00 7.39 -39.31
CA ASP A 7 63.65 7.16 -40.70
C ASP A 7 62.16 6.78 -40.82
N PRO A 8 61.28 7.68 -41.29
CA PRO A 8 59.87 7.38 -41.43
C PRO A 8 59.57 6.39 -42.56
N ALA A 9 60.53 6.12 -43.46
CA ALA A 9 60.42 5.18 -44.57
C ALA A 9 60.84 3.75 -44.18
N ASP A 10 61.35 3.55 -42.97
CA ASP A 10 61.63 2.25 -42.36
C ASP A 10 60.48 1.81 -41.43
N ALA A 11 59.96 0.59 -41.65
CA ALA A 11 58.90 0.03 -40.82
C ALA A 11 59.40 -0.30 -39.41
N GLY A 12 60.67 -0.70 -39.24
CA GLY A 12 61.27 -1.02 -37.94
C GLY A 12 61.20 0.15 -36.97
N THR A 13 61.49 1.35 -37.48
CA THR A 13 61.41 2.62 -36.74
C THR A 13 60.02 2.91 -36.16
N TRP A 14 58.94 2.51 -36.85
CA TRP A 14 57.56 2.64 -36.38
C TRP A 14 57.14 1.53 -35.40
N ILE A 15 57.60 0.31 -35.64
CA ILE A 15 57.37 -0.83 -34.73
C ILE A 15 58.03 -0.57 -33.37
N ALA A 16 59.27 -0.07 -33.36
CA ALA A 16 59.98 0.31 -32.14
C ALA A 16 59.24 1.39 -31.32
N ARG A 17 58.37 2.16 -31.98
CA ARG A 17 57.49 3.19 -31.36
C ARG A 17 56.07 2.69 -31.08
N GLY A 18 55.85 1.38 -31.10
CA GLY A 18 54.59 0.74 -30.70
C GLY A 18 53.53 0.66 -31.79
N ARG A 19 53.89 0.82 -33.07
CA ARG A 19 52.95 0.54 -34.18
C ARG A 19 52.90 -0.95 -34.47
N ARG A 20 51.71 -1.45 -34.83
CA ARG A 20 51.54 -2.83 -35.30
C ARG A 20 52.34 -3.03 -36.60
N PRO A 21 52.94 -4.21 -36.83
CA PRO A 21 53.74 -4.47 -38.03
C PRO A 21 53.01 -4.16 -39.34
N GLU A 22 51.72 -4.49 -39.42
CA GLU A 22 50.84 -4.20 -40.56
C GLU A 22 50.70 -2.70 -40.85
N HIS A 23 50.47 -1.87 -39.81
CA HIS A 23 50.35 -0.42 -39.96
C HIS A 23 51.71 0.23 -40.25
N ALA A 24 52.77 -0.25 -39.60
CA ALA A 24 54.12 0.24 -39.79
C ALA A 24 54.60 0.04 -41.24
N ALA A 25 54.28 -1.12 -41.85
CA ALA A 25 54.61 -1.40 -43.24
C ALA A 25 53.95 -0.40 -44.21
N VAL A 26 52.65 -0.14 -44.05
CA VAL A 26 51.88 0.81 -44.89
C VAL A 26 52.38 2.25 -44.70
N ILE A 27 52.67 2.65 -43.46
CA ILE A 27 53.20 4.00 -43.18
C ILE A 27 54.57 4.18 -43.86
N ALA A 28 55.48 3.23 -43.65
CA ALA A 28 56.81 3.23 -44.26
C ALA A 28 56.75 3.25 -45.80
N GLU A 29 55.83 2.46 -46.38
CA GLU A 29 55.58 2.45 -47.82
C GLU A 29 55.08 3.80 -48.34
N ALA A 30 54.16 4.47 -47.65
CA ALA A 30 53.69 5.80 -48.03
C ALA A 30 54.81 6.85 -47.98
N TRP A 31 55.73 6.76 -47.01
CA TRP A 31 56.90 7.63 -46.94
C TRP A 31 57.95 7.34 -48.03
N ARG A 32 58.11 6.07 -48.45
CA ARG A 32 58.94 5.71 -49.61
C ARG A 32 58.38 6.24 -50.93
N HIS A 33 57.07 6.14 -51.13
CA HIS A 33 56.42 6.60 -52.36
C HIS A 33 56.27 8.13 -52.42
N PHE A 34 56.11 8.78 -51.25
CA PHE A 34 55.90 10.22 -51.15
C PHE A 34 56.84 10.88 -50.11
N PRO A 35 58.17 10.87 -50.36
CA PRO A 35 59.15 11.49 -49.46
C PRO A 35 59.04 13.02 -49.48
N ASP A 36 59.58 13.66 -48.44
CA ASP A 36 59.69 15.12 -48.42
C ASP A 36 60.62 15.62 -49.52
N LEU A 37 60.22 16.72 -50.18
CA LEU A 37 61.06 17.38 -51.17
C LEU A 37 62.03 18.36 -50.48
N PRO A 38 63.22 18.62 -51.05
CA PRO A 38 64.17 19.59 -50.53
C PRO A 38 63.55 20.98 -50.34
N ALA A 39 64.09 21.77 -49.40
CA ALA A 39 63.62 23.13 -49.13
C ALA A 39 63.67 24.07 -50.36
N ALA A 40 64.55 23.77 -51.33
CA ALA A 40 64.67 24.49 -52.59
C ALA A 40 63.55 24.20 -53.60
N ALA A 41 62.72 23.17 -53.38
CA ALA A 41 61.58 22.87 -54.24
C ALA A 41 60.45 23.90 -54.08
N ALA A 42 59.69 24.12 -55.16
CA ALA A 42 58.58 25.07 -55.17
C ALA A 42 57.58 24.76 -54.03
N PRO A 43 57.05 25.80 -53.34
CA PRO A 43 56.12 25.59 -52.24
C PRO A 43 54.87 24.77 -52.62
N GLU A 44 54.36 24.95 -53.84
CA GLU A 44 53.19 24.23 -54.35
C GLU A 44 53.47 22.73 -54.50
N ASP A 45 54.64 22.35 -55.01
CA ASP A 45 55.04 20.95 -55.16
C ASP A 45 55.22 20.26 -53.81
N ARG A 46 55.76 20.98 -52.81
CA ARG A 46 55.88 20.49 -51.43
C ARG A 46 54.50 20.23 -50.82
N LEU A 47 53.55 21.15 -51.00
CA LEU A 47 52.16 20.98 -50.53
C LEU A 47 51.44 19.83 -51.26
N ALA A 48 51.61 19.70 -52.57
CA ALA A 48 51.04 18.61 -53.35
C ALA A 48 51.56 17.25 -52.87
N ARG A 49 52.87 17.16 -52.59
CA ARG A 49 53.50 15.94 -52.05
C ARG A 49 52.96 15.57 -50.66
N MET A 50 52.78 16.55 -49.78
CA MET A 50 52.16 16.33 -48.47
C MET A 50 50.71 15.83 -48.58
N ARG A 51 49.92 16.38 -49.51
CA ARG A 51 48.54 15.93 -49.75
C ARG A 51 48.48 14.50 -50.28
N GLN A 52 49.35 14.14 -51.23
CA GLN A 52 49.45 12.77 -51.75
C GLN A 52 49.78 11.76 -50.64
N ARG A 53 50.75 12.08 -49.77
CA ARG A 53 51.07 11.26 -48.60
C ARG A 53 49.89 11.16 -47.63
N ALA A 54 49.20 12.26 -47.35
CA ALA A 54 48.03 12.26 -46.47
C ALA A 54 46.90 11.37 -47.02
N LEU A 55 46.65 11.40 -48.34
CA LEU A 55 45.69 10.52 -48.98
C LEU A 55 46.10 9.04 -48.91
N ALA A 56 47.38 8.74 -49.12
CA ALA A 56 47.90 7.37 -49.00
C ALA A 56 47.82 6.82 -47.57
N LEU A 57 48.02 7.68 -46.56
CA LEU A 57 47.91 7.32 -45.15
C LEU A 57 46.47 7.27 -44.62
N ARG A 58 45.51 7.88 -45.32
CA ARG A 58 44.13 8.01 -44.83
C ARG A 58 43.49 6.66 -44.45
N PRO A 59 43.58 5.57 -45.25
CA PRO A 59 42.97 4.29 -44.87
C PRO A 59 43.55 3.69 -43.59
N VAL A 60 44.87 3.77 -43.39
CA VAL A 60 45.49 3.25 -42.16
C VAL A 60 45.14 4.11 -40.94
N MET A 61 45.06 5.44 -41.11
CA MET A 61 44.63 6.33 -40.03
C MET A 61 43.17 6.11 -39.66
N GLU A 62 42.27 5.96 -40.64
CA GLU A 62 40.86 5.62 -40.40
C GLU A 62 40.70 4.25 -39.72
N SER A 63 41.49 3.25 -40.14
CA SER A 63 41.51 1.92 -39.50
C SER A 63 41.99 1.99 -38.04
N MET A 64 43.06 2.74 -37.78
CA MET A 64 43.57 2.96 -36.42
C MET A 64 42.55 3.70 -35.56
N SER A 65 41.91 4.74 -36.08
CA SER A 65 40.86 5.48 -35.37
C SER A 65 39.67 4.58 -35.05
N ARG A 66 39.23 3.74 -36.00
CA ARG A 66 38.16 2.77 -35.78
C ARG A 66 38.52 1.75 -34.71
N ALA A 67 39.72 1.16 -34.76
CA ALA A 67 40.16 0.19 -33.76
C ALA A 67 40.29 0.81 -32.35
N ALA A 68 40.82 2.04 -32.26
CA ALA A 68 40.90 2.74 -30.98
C ALA A 68 39.51 3.07 -30.41
N GLU A 69 38.55 3.38 -31.28
CA GLU A 69 37.17 3.65 -30.91
C GLU A 69 36.43 2.37 -30.48
N GLU A 70 36.60 1.26 -31.21
CA GLU A 70 36.10 -0.06 -30.82
C GLU A 70 36.65 -0.49 -29.44
N GLU A 71 37.96 -0.28 -29.20
CA GLU A 71 38.57 -0.57 -27.90
C GLU A 71 38.05 0.34 -26.79
N ARG A 72 37.82 1.64 -27.07
CA ARG A 72 37.19 2.56 -26.12
C ARG A 72 35.79 2.09 -25.74
N GLN A 73 34.97 1.73 -26.72
CA GLN A 73 33.61 1.26 -26.51
C GLN A 73 33.60 -0.04 -25.70
N ALA A 74 34.44 -1.02 -26.08
CA ALA A 74 34.58 -2.28 -25.37
C ALA A 74 35.00 -2.08 -23.90
N ARG A 75 35.99 -1.22 -23.64
CA ARG A 75 36.43 -0.89 -22.27
C ARG A 75 35.33 -0.23 -21.44
N ASN A 76 34.56 0.69 -22.03
CA ASN A 76 33.46 1.34 -21.32
C ASN A 76 32.37 0.34 -20.92
N PHE A 77 31.96 -0.56 -21.84
CA PHE A 77 31.01 -1.62 -21.49
C PHE A 77 31.54 -2.57 -20.42
N ALA A 78 32.80 -3.01 -20.55
CA ALA A 78 33.42 -3.88 -19.55
C ALA A 78 33.50 -3.21 -18.18
N PHE A 79 33.77 -1.91 -18.13
CA PHE A 79 33.78 -1.12 -16.90
C PHE A 79 32.39 -1.07 -16.25
N THR A 80 31.34 -0.76 -17.01
CA THR A 80 29.96 -0.73 -16.51
C THR A 80 29.48 -2.11 -16.04
N GLU A 81 29.83 -3.17 -16.77
CA GLU A 81 29.53 -4.56 -16.39
C GLU A 81 30.22 -4.95 -15.08
N ALA A 82 31.50 -4.60 -14.92
CA ALA A 82 32.22 -4.80 -13.66
C ALA A 82 31.62 -4.00 -12.49
N ARG A 83 31.14 -2.77 -12.75
CA ARG A 83 30.50 -1.92 -11.72
C ARG A 83 29.19 -2.53 -11.20
N ILE A 84 28.34 -3.02 -12.12
CA ILE A 84 27.11 -3.73 -11.75
C ILE A 84 27.42 -5.01 -10.98
N ALA A 85 28.39 -5.81 -11.43
CA ALA A 85 28.79 -7.06 -10.76
C ALA A 85 29.27 -6.84 -9.32
N LYS A 86 29.85 -5.67 -9.02
CA LYS A 86 30.28 -5.26 -7.66
C LYS A 86 29.15 -4.69 -6.80
N GLY A 87 27.94 -4.52 -7.34
CA GLY A 87 26.82 -3.88 -6.65
C GLY A 87 26.90 -2.35 -6.60
N GLU A 88 27.82 -1.73 -7.33
CA GLU A 88 28.01 -0.27 -7.40
C GLU A 88 27.21 0.36 -8.56
N GLY A 89 26.52 -0.46 -9.36
CA GLY A 89 25.78 -0.02 -10.53
C GLY A 89 24.32 0.34 -10.25
N ASP A 90 23.82 1.35 -10.95
CA ASP A 90 22.44 1.83 -10.86
C ASP A 90 21.55 1.31 -12.02
N ASP A 91 20.27 1.70 -12.03
CA ASP A 91 19.34 1.29 -13.08
C ASP A 91 19.71 1.88 -14.45
N ARG A 92 20.41 3.01 -14.49
CA ARG A 92 20.91 3.59 -15.75
C ARG A 92 22.04 2.73 -16.32
N ASP A 93 22.96 2.23 -15.49
CA ASP A 93 24.00 1.30 -15.94
C ASP A 93 23.40 0.02 -16.54
N ARG A 94 22.34 -0.50 -15.92
CA ARG A 94 21.63 -1.69 -16.42
C ARG A 94 20.97 -1.41 -17.78
N ALA A 95 20.38 -0.23 -17.94
CA ALA A 95 19.82 0.22 -19.22
C ALA A 95 20.89 0.42 -20.30
N ILE A 96 22.10 0.87 -19.95
CA ILE A 96 23.23 0.95 -20.90
C ILE A 96 23.61 -0.45 -21.38
N LEU A 97 23.68 -1.44 -20.49
CA LEU A 97 24.02 -2.81 -20.87
C LEU A 97 22.91 -3.50 -21.67
N SER A 98 21.64 -3.24 -21.39
CA SER A 98 20.54 -3.80 -22.20
C SER A 98 20.57 -3.24 -23.62
N ALA A 99 20.88 -1.95 -23.78
CA ALA A 99 21.00 -1.28 -25.07
C ALA A 99 22.21 -1.71 -25.91
N ARG A 100 23.21 -2.37 -25.29
CA ARG A 100 24.42 -2.88 -25.97
C ARG A 100 24.06 -3.74 -27.19
N SER A 101 23.10 -4.65 -27.02
CA SER A 101 22.64 -5.56 -28.08
C SER A 101 21.74 -4.87 -29.10
N LEU A 102 20.95 -3.87 -28.68
CA LEU A 102 20.06 -3.11 -29.57
C LEU A 102 20.83 -2.18 -30.52
N HIS A 103 21.96 -1.64 -30.07
CA HIS A 103 22.73 -0.64 -30.82
C HIS A 103 24.10 -1.13 -31.30
N GLY A 104 24.32 -2.45 -31.28
CA GLY A 104 25.49 -3.07 -31.92
C GLY A 104 26.82 -2.64 -31.32
N TYR A 105 26.92 -2.60 -29.97
CA TYR A 105 28.11 -2.14 -29.24
C TYR A 105 28.49 -0.65 -29.44
N ASP A 106 27.61 0.17 -30.01
CA ASP A 106 27.79 1.63 -30.01
C ASP A 106 27.52 2.20 -28.61
N TRP A 107 28.60 2.53 -27.90
CA TRP A 107 28.53 3.09 -26.54
C TRP A 107 27.71 4.37 -26.46
N ASP A 108 27.89 5.29 -27.42
CA ASP A 108 27.26 6.60 -27.34
C ASP A 108 25.75 6.48 -27.56
N ARG A 109 25.31 5.60 -28.46
CA ARG A 109 23.88 5.26 -28.62
C ARG A 109 23.30 4.58 -27.39
N ALA A 110 24.01 3.60 -26.82
CA ALA A 110 23.55 2.91 -25.61
C ALA A 110 23.36 3.88 -24.43
N VAL A 111 24.28 4.84 -24.28
CA VAL A 111 24.16 5.92 -23.29
C VAL A 111 22.96 6.81 -23.57
N GLN A 112 22.73 7.23 -24.82
CA GLN A 112 21.55 8.05 -25.15
C GLN A 112 20.24 7.31 -24.93
N TYR A 113 20.16 6.04 -25.29
CA TYR A 113 19.03 5.17 -24.96
C TYR A 113 18.76 5.15 -23.46
N ALA A 114 19.78 4.89 -22.64
CA ALA A 114 19.65 4.84 -21.20
C ALA A 114 19.22 6.19 -20.59
N TYR A 115 19.67 7.31 -21.17
CA TYR A 115 19.18 8.64 -20.79
C TYR A 115 17.69 8.83 -21.09
N GLY A 116 17.21 8.34 -22.24
CA GLY A 116 15.79 8.39 -22.59
C GLY A 116 14.95 7.55 -21.66
N TRP A 117 15.35 6.29 -21.46
CA TRP A 117 14.67 5.34 -20.58
C TRP A 117 14.58 5.84 -19.14
N TYR A 118 15.69 6.35 -18.60
CA TYR A 118 15.71 6.90 -17.24
C TYR A 118 14.85 8.16 -17.12
N ALA A 119 14.84 9.04 -18.13
CA ALA A 119 13.99 10.22 -18.12
C ALA A 119 12.50 9.86 -18.10
N ALA A 120 12.11 8.78 -18.79
CA ALA A 120 10.73 8.29 -18.74
C ALA A 120 10.37 7.84 -17.32
N ILE A 121 11.17 6.96 -16.72
CA ILE A 121 10.92 6.36 -15.39
C ILE A 121 11.01 7.39 -14.25
N ALA A 122 11.94 8.33 -14.33
CA ALA A 122 12.07 9.40 -13.34
C ALA A 122 10.98 10.48 -13.47
N GLY A 123 10.07 10.36 -14.45
CA GLY A 123 9.00 11.34 -14.67
C GLY A 123 9.49 12.68 -15.20
N TRP A 124 10.65 12.72 -15.86
CA TRP A 124 11.22 13.97 -16.38
C TRP A 124 10.60 14.36 -17.72
N GLU A 125 10.70 15.65 -18.05
CA GLU A 125 10.35 16.14 -19.38
C GLU A 125 11.30 15.54 -20.44
N PRO A 126 10.75 15.09 -21.59
CA PRO A 126 11.57 14.57 -22.67
C PRO A 126 12.42 15.69 -23.29
N ARG A 127 13.66 15.37 -23.66
CA ARG A 127 14.57 16.33 -24.28
C ARG A 127 13.95 16.94 -25.55
N VAL A 128 14.06 18.25 -25.70
CA VAL A 128 13.53 18.99 -26.86
C VAL A 128 14.20 18.53 -28.15
N ARG A 129 13.41 18.11 -29.14
CA ARG A 129 13.91 17.87 -30.50
C ARG A 129 14.15 19.20 -31.21
N ARG A 130 15.33 19.37 -31.81
CA ARG A 130 15.52 20.44 -32.80
C ARG A 130 14.86 19.99 -34.12
N PRO A 131 13.98 20.79 -34.73
CA PRO A 131 13.37 20.45 -36.01
C PRO A 131 14.42 20.12 -37.07
N GLY A 132 14.24 19.02 -37.80
CA GLY A 132 15.09 18.64 -38.94
C GLY A 132 16.44 17.97 -38.62
N CYS A 133 16.76 17.69 -37.35
CA CYS A 133 18.03 17.08 -36.97
C CYS A 133 17.82 15.77 -36.19
N SER A 134 17.45 14.71 -36.91
CA SER A 134 17.45 13.35 -36.35
C SER A 134 18.83 12.73 -36.56
N THR A 135 19.60 12.62 -35.48
CA THR A 135 20.86 11.87 -35.44
C THR A 135 20.61 10.50 -34.81
N ALA A 136 21.52 9.56 -35.04
CA ALA A 136 21.47 8.25 -34.40
C ALA A 136 21.35 8.33 -32.87
N ALA A 137 22.01 9.32 -32.25
CA ALA A 137 21.91 9.62 -30.83
C ALA A 137 20.49 10.03 -30.41
N THR A 138 19.82 10.89 -31.18
CA THR A 138 18.44 11.30 -30.89
C THR A 138 17.44 10.16 -31.07
N ILE A 139 17.64 9.31 -32.08
CA ILE A 139 16.80 8.12 -32.31
C ILE A 139 16.93 7.15 -31.14
N ALA A 140 18.16 6.86 -30.70
CA ALA A 140 18.39 5.99 -29.54
C ALA A 140 17.74 6.54 -28.26
N TYR A 141 17.84 7.85 -28.01
CA TYR A 141 17.16 8.50 -26.89
C TYR A 141 15.64 8.34 -26.96
N ASP A 142 15.02 8.62 -28.10
CA ASP A 142 13.57 8.54 -28.23
C ASP A 142 13.07 7.09 -28.14
N GLN A 143 13.84 6.12 -28.64
CA GLN A 143 13.55 4.71 -28.45
C GLN A 143 13.58 4.33 -26.97
N GLY A 144 14.65 4.71 -26.24
CA GLY A 144 14.73 4.45 -24.80
C GLY A 144 13.61 5.12 -24.01
N PHE A 145 13.25 6.36 -24.36
CA PHE A 145 12.15 7.08 -23.74
C PHE A 145 10.81 6.37 -23.94
N ALA A 146 10.52 5.89 -25.15
CA ALA A 146 9.32 5.12 -25.45
C ALA A 146 9.28 3.76 -24.73
N GLU A 147 10.39 3.02 -24.74
CA GLU A 147 10.50 1.72 -24.06
C GLU A 147 10.47 1.85 -22.52
N GLY A 148 10.85 3.02 -21.98
CA GLY A 148 10.67 3.39 -20.57
C GLY A 148 9.25 3.82 -20.21
N GLY A 149 8.30 3.75 -21.16
CA GLY A 149 6.89 4.08 -20.96
C GLY A 149 6.50 5.53 -21.24
N GLY A 150 7.42 6.36 -21.75
CA GLY A 150 7.16 7.75 -22.08
C GLY A 150 6.46 7.92 -23.44
N ASN A 151 5.44 8.78 -23.48
CA ASN A 151 4.75 9.16 -24.71
C ASN A 151 4.88 10.66 -25.00
N ARG A 152 5.64 11.00 -26.05
CA ARG A 152 5.88 12.41 -26.43
C ARG A 152 4.66 13.11 -27.02
N ASP A 153 3.70 12.35 -27.52
CA ASP A 153 2.50 12.89 -28.19
C ASP A 153 1.33 13.10 -27.20
N ASP A 154 1.47 12.64 -25.95
CA ASP A 154 0.49 12.88 -24.88
C ASP A 154 0.91 14.09 -24.03
N LEU A 155 0.11 15.16 -24.07
CA LEU A 155 0.33 16.41 -23.34
C LEU A 155 0.39 16.22 -21.81
N PHE A 156 -0.21 15.15 -21.27
CA PHE A 156 -0.24 14.86 -19.84
C PHE A 156 0.73 13.75 -19.43
N ASP A 157 1.51 13.21 -20.37
CA ASP A 157 2.45 12.11 -20.14
C ASP A 157 3.47 12.44 -19.03
N THR A 158 4.14 13.59 -19.13
CA THR A 158 5.09 14.04 -18.10
C THR A 158 4.44 14.15 -16.73
N ALA A 159 3.24 14.72 -16.63
CA ALA A 159 2.55 14.87 -15.36
C ALA A 159 2.17 13.52 -14.74
N ARG A 160 1.71 12.56 -15.57
CA ARG A 160 1.37 11.20 -15.13
C ARG A 160 2.60 10.44 -14.63
N ARG A 161 3.68 10.44 -15.41
CA ARG A 161 4.94 9.78 -15.03
C ARG A 161 5.60 10.43 -13.82
N ALA A 162 5.56 11.76 -13.69
CA ALA A 162 6.06 12.45 -12.50
C ALA A 162 5.27 12.07 -11.24
N PHE A 163 3.95 11.91 -11.36
CA PHE A 163 3.11 11.43 -10.27
C PHE A 163 3.43 9.98 -9.88
N GLU A 164 3.60 9.10 -10.86
CA GLU A 164 3.99 7.69 -10.65
C GLU A 164 5.40 7.57 -10.05
N ALA A 165 6.36 8.36 -10.53
CA ALA A 165 7.74 8.37 -10.03
C ALA A 165 7.86 8.94 -8.61
N ALA A 166 6.97 9.87 -8.24
CA ALA A 166 6.89 10.43 -6.89
C ALA A 166 6.10 9.55 -5.91
N ALA A 167 5.46 8.48 -6.39
CA ALA A 167 4.80 7.52 -5.52
C ALA A 167 5.86 6.83 -4.63
N PRO A 168 5.64 6.74 -3.30
CA PRO A 168 6.59 6.09 -2.41
C PRO A 168 6.82 4.65 -2.87
N GLN A 169 8.08 4.28 -3.11
CA GLN A 169 8.46 2.89 -3.36
C GLN A 169 8.29 2.09 -2.07
N ILE A 170 7.09 1.55 -1.90
CA ILE A 170 6.81 0.52 -0.92
C ILE A 170 7.42 -0.75 -1.48
N GLU A 171 8.45 -1.30 -0.81
CA GLU A 171 9.02 -2.61 -1.15
C GLU A 171 7.89 -3.60 -1.42
N PRO A 172 7.92 -4.36 -2.54
CA PRO A 172 6.81 -5.21 -2.89
C PRO A 172 6.68 -6.33 -1.86
N PRO A 173 5.55 -6.43 -1.13
CA PRO A 173 5.29 -7.60 -0.32
C PRO A 173 5.05 -8.77 -1.29
N LEU A 174 5.64 -9.92 -1.00
CA LEU A 174 5.24 -11.21 -1.56
C LEU A 174 3.71 -11.30 -1.64
N LEU A 175 3.19 -11.53 -2.85
CA LEU A 175 1.80 -11.83 -3.22
C LEU A 175 0.84 -12.12 -2.05
N ALA A 176 0.05 -11.11 -1.65
CA ALA A 176 -1.29 -11.25 -1.04
C ALA A 176 -1.96 -9.88 -0.73
N THR A 177 -1.79 -8.82 -1.53
CA THR A 177 -2.06 -7.45 -1.07
C THR A 177 -3.25 -6.77 -1.73
N GLY A 178 -4.44 -7.34 -1.55
CA GLY A 178 -5.70 -6.57 -1.65
C GLY A 178 -6.47 -6.51 -0.33
N ARG A 179 -6.16 -7.39 0.63
CA ARG A 179 -6.91 -7.54 1.87
C ARG A 179 -5.93 -7.64 3.05
N PRO A 180 -6.07 -6.80 4.09
CA PRO A 180 -5.23 -6.92 5.27
C PRO A 180 -5.45 -8.30 5.90
N ARG A 181 -4.38 -8.93 6.38
CA ARG A 181 -4.50 -10.24 7.02
C ARG A 181 -5.38 -10.12 8.28
N PRO A 182 -6.22 -11.10 8.59
CA PRO A 182 -6.95 -11.18 9.86
C PRO A 182 -6.12 -10.82 11.09
N SER A 183 -4.86 -11.26 11.17
CA SER A 183 -3.95 -10.92 12.27
C SER A 183 -3.50 -9.46 12.34
N GLU A 184 -3.62 -8.70 11.25
CA GLU A 184 -3.28 -7.28 11.15
C GLU A 184 -4.47 -6.37 11.51
N TRP A 185 -5.69 -6.94 11.61
CA TRP A 185 -6.88 -6.15 11.87
C TRP A 185 -6.80 -5.39 13.22
N PRO A 186 -7.34 -4.16 13.28
CA PRO A 186 -7.33 -3.35 14.50
C PRO A 186 -8.20 -3.97 15.60
N LYS A 187 -7.99 -3.50 16.84
CA LYS A 187 -8.91 -3.81 17.95
C LYS A 187 -10.22 -3.05 17.79
N PRO A 188 -11.35 -3.59 18.29
CA PRO A 188 -12.59 -2.85 18.41
C PRO A 188 -12.44 -1.49 19.08
N THR A 189 -13.00 -0.47 18.44
CA THR A 189 -13.15 0.89 18.98
C THR A 189 -14.60 1.37 18.86
N ASP A 190 -14.92 2.48 19.49
CA ASP A 190 -16.25 3.12 19.37
C ASP A 190 -16.38 4.00 18.11
N GLU A 191 -15.36 4.06 17.25
CA GLU A 191 -15.36 4.94 16.06
C GLU A 191 -16.23 4.43 14.90
N PRO A 192 -16.24 3.12 14.56
CA PRO A 192 -17.06 2.62 13.47
C PRO A 192 -18.56 2.84 13.70
N LEU A 193 -19.28 3.10 12.60
CA LEU A 193 -20.73 3.24 12.63
C LEU A 193 -21.37 1.90 13.08
N PRO A 194 -22.45 1.95 13.89
CA PRO A 194 -23.25 0.77 14.21
C PRO A 194 -23.74 0.02 12.95
N ALA A 195 -23.97 -1.28 13.09
CA ALA A 195 -24.36 -2.18 11.99
C ALA A 195 -25.52 -3.10 12.42
N ARG A 196 -26.42 -3.41 11.48
CA ARG A 196 -27.55 -4.32 11.72
C ARG A 196 -27.06 -5.70 12.10
N TRP A 197 -27.62 -6.33 13.13
CA TRP A 197 -27.22 -7.68 13.57
C TRP A 197 -27.16 -8.70 12.43
N SER A 198 -28.15 -8.69 11.53
CA SER A 198 -28.21 -9.52 10.33
C SER A 198 -27.09 -9.32 9.28
N ARG A 199 -26.35 -8.20 9.34
CA ARG A 199 -25.21 -7.88 8.45
C ARG A 199 -23.87 -7.98 9.17
N ARG A 200 -23.82 -8.67 10.31
CA ARG A 200 -22.60 -8.86 11.11
C ARG A 200 -22.11 -10.30 11.03
N LEU A 201 -20.80 -10.44 11.02
CA LEU A 201 -20.10 -11.72 11.04
C LEU A 201 -19.21 -11.81 12.28
N LEU A 202 -19.31 -12.90 13.01
CA LEU A 202 -18.42 -13.20 14.14
C LEU A 202 -17.70 -14.52 13.89
N LEU A 203 -16.37 -14.51 13.96
CA LEU A 203 -15.56 -15.72 13.92
C LEU A 203 -14.96 -15.96 15.31
N LEU A 204 -15.28 -17.10 15.92
CA LEU A 204 -14.79 -17.49 17.24
C LEU A 204 -13.88 -18.70 17.11
N GLY A 205 -12.70 -18.66 17.74
CA GLY A 205 -11.97 -19.88 18.02
C GLY A 205 -12.76 -20.77 18.98
N ALA A 206 -12.64 -22.09 18.85
CA ALA A 206 -13.31 -23.04 19.75
C ALA A 206 -12.97 -22.78 21.24
N PRO A 207 -11.73 -22.40 21.61
CA PRO A 207 -11.42 -21.98 22.98
C PRO A 207 -12.17 -20.71 23.42
N GLU A 208 -12.21 -19.67 22.57
CA GLU A 208 -12.91 -18.42 22.87
C GLU A 208 -14.43 -18.60 22.91
N ALA A 209 -14.96 -19.60 22.23
CA ALA A 209 -16.36 -20.01 22.34
C ALA A 209 -16.64 -20.83 23.63
N GLY A 210 -15.61 -21.31 24.34
CA GLY A 210 -15.76 -22.18 25.50
C GLY A 210 -16.09 -23.63 25.15
N LEU A 211 -15.80 -24.05 23.92
CA LEU A 211 -16.09 -25.40 23.40
C LEU A 211 -14.94 -26.38 23.62
N VAL A 212 -13.74 -25.87 23.94
CA VAL A 212 -12.57 -26.66 24.31
C VAL A 212 -12.34 -26.49 25.83
N PRO A 213 -12.31 -27.59 26.61
CA PRO A 213 -12.00 -27.49 28.04
C PRO A 213 -10.54 -27.03 28.25
N PRO A 214 -10.26 -26.26 29.32
CA PRO A 214 -8.88 -25.89 29.65
C PRO A 214 -8.03 -27.15 29.86
N SER A 215 -6.77 -27.09 29.45
CA SER A 215 -5.81 -28.16 29.74
C SER A 215 -5.46 -28.14 31.24
N GLY A 216 -6.22 -28.89 32.05
CA GLY A 216 -6.02 -29.04 33.49
C GLY A 216 -6.81 -28.06 34.38
N ASP A 217 -6.48 -28.04 35.68
CA ASP A 217 -7.19 -27.30 36.74
C ASP A 217 -6.87 -25.78 36.81
N ALA A 218 -6.14 -25.24 35.82
CA ALA A 218 -5.81 -23.82 35.79
C ALA A 218 -7.04 -22.97 35.41
N LYS A 219 -7.11 -21.74 35.93
CA LYS A 219 -8.11 -20.75 35.49
C LYS A 219 -8.05 -20.61 33.97
N PRO A 220 -9.20 -20.48 33.27
CA PRO A 220 -9.21 -20.38 31.82
C PRO A 220 -8.40 -19.15 31.38
N ASP A 221 -7.31 -19.38 30.67
CA ASP A 221 -6.48 -18.34 30.04
C ASP A 221 -7.12 -17.82 28.73
N VAL A 222 -8.44 -17.93 28.63
CA VAL A 222 -9.21 -17.65 27.42
C VAL A 222 -10.42 -16.80 27.77
N ALA A 223 -10.83 -15.93 26.84
CA ALA A 223 -11.87 -14.95 27.09
C ALA A 223 -13.25 -15.55 27.37
N VAL A 224 -13.61 -16.68 26.74
CA VAL A 224 -14.93 -17.32 26.83
C VAL A 224 -16.07 -16.32 26.59
N LEU A 225 -16.39 -16.10 25.33
CA LEU A 225 -17.20 -14.98 24.85
C LEU A 225 -18.67 -15.36 24.58
N LEU A 226 -18.94 -16.65 24.32
CA LEU A 226 -20.27 -17.11 23.92
C LEU A 226 -21.38 -16.78 24.93
N PRO A 227 -21.21 -16.91 26.26
CA PRO A 227 -22.24 -16.51 27.21
C PRO A 227 -22.55 -15.00 27.17
N THR A 228 -21.55 -14.18 26.89
CA THR A 228 -21.75 -12.72 26.75
C THR A 228 -22.54 -12.41 25.48
N LEU A 229 -22.29 -13.15 24.39
CA LEU A 229 -23.04 -13.03 23.14
C LEU A 229 -24.52 -13.40 23.33
N GLN A 230 -24.77 -14.55 23.97
CA GLN A 230 -26.13 -15.07 24.18
C GLN A 230 -26.99 -14.16 25.07
N ALA A 231 -26.36 -13.31 25.89
CA ALA A 231 -27.06 -12.31 26.69
C ALA A 231 -27.48 -11.06 25.88
N CYS A 232 -27.00 -10.87 24.64
CA CYS A 232 -27.31 -9.71 23.83
C CYS A 232 -28.64 -9.86 23.08
N GLN A 233 -29.49 -8.85 23.16
CA GLN A 233 -30.67 -8.76 22.30
C GLN A 233 -30.22 -8.62 20.83
N GLY A 234 -30.76 -9.46 19.94
CA GLY A 234 -30.40 -9.50 18.52
C GLY A 234 -29.31 -10.50 18.14
N TYR A 235 -28.72 -11.23 19.10
CA TYR A 235 -27.69 -12.24 18.79
C TYR A 235 -28.18 -13.31 17.80
N GLY A 236 -29.49 -13.61 17.77
CA GLY A 236 -30.07 -14.60 16.88
C GLY A 236 -30.01 -14.25 15.38
N GLU A 237 -29.83 -12.98 15.05
CA GLU A 237 -29.63 -12.53 13.67
C GLU A 237 -28.15 -12.54 13.25
N LEU A 238 -27.22 -12.56 14.22
CA LEU A 238 -25.79 -12.57 13.97
C LEU A 238 -25.35 -13.88 13.32
N PHE A 239 -24.55 -13.80 12.26
CA PHE A 239 -23.92 -14.99 11.72
C PHE A 239 -22.61 -15.29 12.46
N VAL A 240 -22.53 -16.46 13.09
CA VAL A 240 -21.37 -16.88 13.88
C VAL A 240 -20.74 -18.11 13.26
N ILE A 241 -19.43 -18.04 13.02
CA ILE A 241 -18.59 -19.16 12.57
C ILE A 241 -17.66 -19.55 13.72
N ILE A 242 -17.62 -20.85 14.04
CA ILE A 242 -16.68 -21.46 14.97
C ILE A 242 -15.50 -22.05 14.19
N ILE A 243 -14.29 -21.80 14.67
CA ILE A 243 -13.03 -22.34 14.14
C ILE A 243 -12.56 -23.43 15.10
N SER A 244 -12.48 -24.67 14.63
CA SER A 244 -11.98 -25.81 15.41
C SER A 244 -10.92 -26.59 14.64
N GLY A 245 -10.39 -27.67 15.24
CA GLY A 245 -9.49 -28.59 14.53
C GLY A 245 -10.14 -29.27 13.30
N ALA A 246 -11.47 -29.26 13.20
CA ALA A 246 -12.20 -29.79 12.04
C ALA A 246 -12.47 -28.74 10.93
N GLY A 247 -12.05 -27.49 11.13
CA GLY A 247 -12.22 -26.39 10.18
C GLY A 247 -13.24 -25.34 10.62
N PHE A 248 -14.05 -24.85 9.68
CA PHE A 248 -15.02 -23.76 9.89
C PHE A 248 -16.46 -24.28 9.97
N HIS A 249 -17.20 -23.89 11.01
CA HIS A 249 -18.57 -24.38 11.24
C HIS A 249 -19.52 -23.24 11.59
N ALA A 250 -20.73 -23.21 11.01
CA ALA A 250 -21.77 -22.31 11.48
C ALA A 250 -22.22 -22.72 12.89
N PHE A 251 -22.32 -21.74 13.79
CA PHE A 251 -22.89 -21.95 15.11
C PHE A 251 -24.41 -22.20 14.99
N GLY A 252 -24.91 -23.32 15.54
CA GLY A 252 -26.34 -23.59 15.70
C GLY A 252 -26.88 -24.86 15.02
N ASN A 253 -26.29 -25.33 13.91
CA ASN A 253 -26.87 -26.45 13.15
C ASN A 253 -26.52 -27.84 13.72
N GLN A 254 -25.30 -28.02 14.21
CA GLN A 254 -24.83 -29.19 14.96
C GLN A 254 -23.65 -28.72 15.85
N PRO A 255 -23.40 -29.36 17.01
CA PRO A 255 -22.21 -29.04 17.79
C PRO A 255 -20.98 -29.27 16.90
N PRO A 256 -20.12 -28.27 16.69
CA PRO A 256 -18.91 -28.46 15.91
C PRO A 256 -18.07 -29.55 16.59
N ASP A 257 -17.32 -30.32 15.79
CA ASP A 257 -16.31 -31.21 16.35
C ASP A 257 -15.29 -30.32 17.07
N ALA A 258 -15.44 -30.25 18.40
CA ALA A 258 -14.73 -29.32 19.27
C ALA A 258 -13.30 -29.81 19.58
N ARG A 259 -12.73 -30.62 18.68
CA ARG A 259 -11.33 -31.00 18.74
C ARG A 259 -10.49 -29.74 18.76
N PRO A 260 -9.57 -29.61 19.74
CA PRO A 260 -8.56 -28.58 19.71
C PRO A 260 -7.84 -28.63 18.37
N LEU A 261 -7.46 -27.46 17.85
CA LEU A 261 -6.48 -27.42 16.79
C LEU A 261 -5.19 -28.05 17.34
N GLU A 262 -4.76 -29.18 16.77
CA GLU A 262 -3.51 -29.81 17.18
C GLU A 262 -2.38 -28.78 17.03
N ALA A 263 -1.50 -28.71 18.02
CA ALA A 263 -0.31 -27.85 17.98
C ALA A 263 0.68 -28.40 16.94
N ALA A 264 0.30 -28.35 15.66
CA ALA A 264 1.20 -28.58 14.55
C ALA A 264 2.27 -27.50 14.64
N SER A 265 3.48 -27.93 15.00
CA SER A 265 4.67 -27.11 15.19
C SER A 265 4.79 -26.03 14.11
N GLY A 266 4.45 -24.80 14.46
CA GLY A 266 4.87 -23.56 13.79
C GLY A 266 4.44 -23.32 12.33
N VAL A 267 3.82 -24.27 11.63
CA VAL A 267 3.47 -24.12 10.22
C VAL A 267 2.10 -24.73 9.97
N VAL A 268 1.06 -23.89 9.98
CA VAL A 268 -0.19 -24.22 9.26
C VAL A 268 0.23 -24.39 7.81
N SER A 269 0.32 -25.64 7.39
CA SER A 269 0.89 -26.04 6.10
C SER A 269 -0.03 -25.62 4.96
N GLY A 270 0.21 -24.44 4.40
CA GLY A 270 -0.44 -23.96 3.18
C GLY A 270 -1.97 -23.78 3.28
N SER A 271 -2.56 -23.20 2.24
CA SER A 271 -4.02 -23.10 2.13
C SER A 271 -4.60 -24.47 1.79
N ASP A 272 -5.30 -25.14 2.73
CA ASP A 272 -6.10 -26.33 2.43
C ASP A 272 -7.32 -25.94 1.56
N PRO A 273 -7.41 -26.38 0.28
CA PRO A 273 -8.53 -26.03 -0.60
C PRO A 273 -9.89 -26.54 -0.09
N ARG A 274 -9.92 -27.54 0.81
CA ARG A 274 -11.16 -27.98 1.46
C ARG A 274 -11.67 -26.92 2.43
N LEU A 275 -10.79 -26.39 3.27
CA LEU A 275 -11.14 -25.36 4.27
C LEU A 275 -11.51 -24.04 3.61
N ASP A 276 -10.82 -23.66 2.53
CA ASP A 276 -11.19 -22.49 1.72
C ASP A 276 -12.61 -22.63 1.15
N ARG A 277 -12.92 -23.78 0.51
CA ARG A 277 -14.28 -24.07 0.01
C ARG A 277 -15.32 -24.10 1.11
N GLN A 278 -15.00 -24.66 2.28
CA GLN A 278 -15.89 -24.71 3.44
C GLN A 278 -16.24 -23.30 3.92
N LEU A 279 -15.24 -22.43 4.08
CA LEU A 279 -15.45 -21.05 4.51
C LEU A 279 -16.26 -20.26 3.47
N ARG A 280 -15.94 -20.39 2.17
CA ARG A 280 -16.71 -19.77 1.09
C ARG A 280 -18.16 -20.24 1.06
N ALA A 281 -18.41 -21.53 1.29
CA ALA A 281 -19.76 -22.08 1.31
C ALA A 281 -20.59 -21.53 2.48
N LEU A 282 -19.99 -21.34 3.66
CA LEU A 282 -20.67 -20.72 4.81
C LEU A 282 -21.05 -19.25 4.56
N LEU A 283 -20.21 -18.53 3.82
CA LEU A 283 -20.37 -17.11 3.55
C LEU A 283 -21.19 -16.82 2.28
N ALA A 284 -21.43 -17.83 1.44
CA ALA A 284 -22.09 -17.67 0.15
C ALA A 284 -23.51 -17.08 0.29
N GLY A 285 -23.83 -16.09 -0.55
CA GLY A 285 -25.15 -15.47 -0.60
C GLY A 285 -25.47 -14.54 0.58
N ARG A 286 -24.47 -14.14 1.36
CA ARG A 286 -24.63 -13.24 2.51
C ARG A 286 -23.79 -11.98 2.33
N ASP A 287 -24.34 -10.84 2.73
CA ASP A 287 -23.66 -9.57 2.75
C ASP A 287 -23.36 -9.14 4.19
N PHE A 288 -22.12 -8.74 4.45
CA PHE A 288 -21.67 -8.32 5.77
C PHE A 288 -21.07 -6.91 5.71
N ASP A 289 -21.44 -6.08 6.68
CA ASP A 289 -20.90 -4.72 6.83
C ASP A 289 -19.81 -4.64 7.91
N ASP A 290 -19.86 -5.56 8.89
CA ASP A 290 -19.01 -5.55 10.08
C ASP A 290 -18.61 -6.99 10.45
N VAL A 291 -17.31 -7.22 10.63
CA VAL A 291 -16.75 -8.52 11.03
C VAL A 291 -15.83 -8.38 12.24
N LEU A 292 -16.02 -9.26 13.21
CA LEU A 292 -15.12 -9.46 14.34
C LEU A 292 -14.52 -10.85 14.34
N ILE A 293 -13.21 -10.92 14.55
CA ILE A 293 -12.51 -12.16 14.87
C ILE A 293 -12.16 -12.17 16.36
N ALA A 294 -12.57 -13.21 17.07
CA ALA A 294 -12.09 -13.52 18.40
C ALA A 294 -11.50 -14.94 18.41
N ALA A 295 -10.25 -15.02 17.94
CA ALA A 295 -9.45 -16.22 17.86
C ALA A 295 -7.99 -15.84 18.12
N GLN A 296 -7.26 -16.66 18.88
CA GLN A 296 -5.83 -16.46 19.14
C GLN A 296 -4.97 -17.57 18.52
N GLU A 297 -3.67 -17.30 18.41
CA GLU A 297 -2.63 -18.27 18.05
C GLU A 297 -2.95 -19.09 16.79
N GLY A 298 -2.91 -20.42 16.88
CA GLY A 298 -3.11 -21.32 15.73
C GLY A 298 -4.45 -21.13 15.03
N TYR A 299 -5.51 -20.75 15.75
CA TYR A 299 -6.82 -20.46 15.15
C TYR A 299 -6.79 -19.19 14.29
N LEU A 300 -6.02 -18.18 14.71
CA LEU A 300 -5.81 -16.95 13.94
C LEU A 300 -4.89 -17.22 12.73
N ALA A 301 -3.84 -18.02 12.91
CA ALA A 301 -2.96 -18.42 11.81
C ALA A 301 -3.69 -19.22 10.73
N LEU A 302 -4.64 -20.08 11.14
CA LEU A 302 -5.53 -20.80 10.22
C LEU A 302 -6.39 -19.82 9.40
N LEU A 303 -6.95 -18.79 10.04
CA LEU A 303 -7.70 -17.75 9.33
C LEU A 303 -6.84 -16.94 8.37
N ASP A 304 -5.61 -16.59 8.75
CA ASP A 304 -4.68 -15.88 7.86
C ASP A 304 -4.40 -16.67 6.58
N ALA A 305 -4.24 -17.99 6.67
CA ALA A 305 -4.05 -18.88 5.51
C ALA A 305 -5.27 -18.94 4.56
N HIS A 306 -6.45 -18.54 5.05
CA HIS A 306 -7.72 -18.52 4.31
C HIS A 306 -8.33 -17.13 4.20
N ALA A 307 -7.53 -16.06 4.39
CA ALA A 307 -7.99 -14.68 4.38
C ALA A 307 -8.73 -14.28 3.08
N SER A 308 -8.36 -14.90 1.96
CA SER A 308 -8.99 -14.64 0.65
C SER A 308 -10.45 -15.12 0.54
N ALA A 309 -10.91 -15.97 1.46
CA ALA A 309 -12.30 -16.44 1.52
C ALA A 309 -13.20 -15.53 2.37
N LEU A 310 -12.63 -14.69 3.24
CA LEU A 310 -13.39 -13.77 4.09
C LEU A 310 -13.98 -12.62 3.28
N PRO A 311 -15.17 -12.08 3.64
CA PRO A 311 -15.73 -10.90 3.00
C PRO A 311 -14.89 -9.65 3.29
N LEU A 312 -14.91 -8.67 2.39
CA LEU A 312 -14.44 -7.32 2.69
C LEU A 312 -15.60 -6.54 3.30
N CYS A 313 -15.49 -6.28 4.59
CA CYS A 313 -16.49 -5.51 5.34
C CYS A 313 -16.04 -4.05 5.48
N ARG A 314 -16.99 -3.13 5.66
CA ARG A 314 -16.69 -1.73 6.02
C ARG A 314 -15.86 -1.66 7.31
N THR A 315 -16.13 -2.55 8.25
CA THR A 315 -15.41 -2.66 9.52
C THR A 315 -14.88 -4.08 9.68
N MET A 316 -13.57 -4.21 9.88
CA MET A 316 -12.86 -5.47 10.09
C MET A 316 -11.97 -5.33 11.32
N GLU A 317 -12.27 -6.09 12.37
CA GLU A 317 -11.61 -5.93 13.68
C GLU A 317 -11.31 -7.30 14.32
N ARG A 318 -10.40 -7.32 15.29
CA ARG A 318 -10.11 -8.52 16.09
C ARG A 318 -9.90 -8.25 17.57
N THR A 319 -10.23 -9.22 18.40
CA THR A 319 -9.78 -9.21 19.79
C THR A 319 -8.29 -9.57 19.85
N ARG A 320 -7.55 -8.88 20.73
CA ARG A 320 -6.10 -9.06 20.92
C ARG A 320 -5.68 -8.75 22.35
N ASN A 321 -4.43 -9.09 22.67
CA ASN A 321 -3.77 -8.88 23.96
C ASN A 321 -4.38 -9.74 25.08
N THR A 322 -4.48 -9.20 26.30
CA THR A 322 -4.90 -9.96 27.49
C THR A 322 -6.36 -10.39 27.44
N VAL A 323 -6.71 -11.47 28.14
CA VAL A 323 -8.10 -11.98 28.28
C VAL A 323 -9.09 -10.88 28.70
N LEU A 324 -8.70 -10.02 29.65
CA LEU A 324 -9.55 -8.91 30.10
C LEU A 324 -9.78 -7.90 28.98
N GLN A 325 -8.75 -7.58 28.19
CA GLN A 325 -8.85 -6.68 27.05
C GLN A 325 -9.69 -7.30 25.93
N GLN A 326 -9.55 -8.60 25.66
CA GLN A 326 -10.38 -9.31 24.68
C GLN A 326 -11.87 -9.25 25.05
N ARG A 327 -12.23 -9.47 26.33
CA ARG A 327 -13.62 -9.30 26.82
C ARG A 327 -14.12 -7.87 26.66
N ALA A 328 -13.26 -6.87 26.90
CA ALA A 328 -13.61 -5.47 26.71
C ALA A 328 -13.83 -5.12 25.24
N HIS A 329 -12.94 -5.55 24.35
CA HIS A 329 -13.06 -5.41 22.90
C HIS A 329 -14.36 -6.05 22.38
N PHE A 330 -14.67 -7.26 22.84
CA PHE A 330 -15.89 -7.97 22.46
C PHE A 330 -17.14 -7.18 22.84
N ARG A 331 -17.20 -6.61 24.06
CA ARG A 331 -18.32 -5.77 24.50
C ARG A 331 -18.46 -4.50 23.66
N ILE A 332 -17.34 -3.80 23.38
CA ILE A 332 -17.35 -2.62 22.51
C ILE A 332 -17.94 -2.96 21.15
N TRP A 333 -17.54 -4.09 20.56
CA TRP A 333 -18.10 -4.53 19.30
C TRP A 333 -19.60 -4.85 19.43
N LEU A 334 -20.03 -5.63 20.43
CA LEU A 334 -21.44 -5.96 20.64
C LEU A 334 -22.33 -4.72 20.80
N ASP A 335 -21.86 -3.69 21.52
CA ASP A 335 -22.59 -2.43 21.75
C ASP A 335 -22.89 -1.63 20.46
N ARG A 336 -22.26 -2.00 19.32
CA ARG A 336 -22.52 -1.41 17.99
C ARG A 336 -23.58 -2.17 17.17
N GLY A 337 -24.23 -3.18 17.75
CA GLY A 337 -25.30 -3.93 17.08
C GLY A 337 -26.61 -3.15 17.04
N LEU A 338 -27.26 -3.15 15.87
CA LEU A 338 -28.56 -2.52 15.64
C LEU A 338 -29.63 -3.57 15.38
N SER A 339 -30.74 -3.49 16.12
CA SER A 339 -31.95 -4.24 15.81
C SER A 339 -32.71 -3.60 14.64
N ALA A 340 -33.59 -4.34 13.99
CA ALA A 340 -34.43 -3.80 12.94
C ALA A 340 -35.28 -2.61 13.44
N GLY A 341 -35.19 -1.48 12.74
CA GLY A 341 -35.87 -0.24 13.09
C GLY A 341 -35.09 0.69 14.04
N GLU A 342 -34.04 0.24 14.71
CA GLU A 342 -33.26 1.11 15.59
C GLU A 342 -32.38 2.08 14.80
N SER A 343 -32.17 3.28 15.35
CA SER A 343 -31.16 4.24 14.92
C SER A 343 -30.37 4.67 16.14
N VAL A 344 -29.04 4.65 16.00
CA VAL A 344 -28.12 4.93 17.10
C VAL A 344 -27.03 5.85 16.59
N GLY A 345 -26.76 6.91 17.34
CA GLY A 345 -25.71 7.88 17.07
C GLY A 345 -24.34 7.22 17.10
N ALA A 346 -23.54 7.52 16.07
CA ALA A 346 -22.19 7.00 15.95
C ALA A 346 -21.13 8.00 16.42
N GLY A 347 -19.92 7.49 16.65
CA GLY A 347 -18.74 8.30 16.97
C GLY A 347 -18.24 8.17 18.41
N HIS A 348 -17.07 8.76 18.64
CA HIS A 348 -16.37 8.67 19.92
C HIS A 348 -17.00 9.56 21.00
N ILE A 349 -17.38 8.96 22.13
CA ILE A 349 -17.86 9.68 23.30
C ILE A 349 -16.67 10.24 24.09
N ARG A 350 -16.54 11.57 24.11
CA ARG A 350 -15.51 12.27 24.88
C ARG A 350 -15.94 12.34 26.34
N TRP A 351 -15.21 11.64 27.21
CA TRP A 351 -15.47 11.62 28.65
C TRP A 351 -14.71 12.74 29.36
N GLY A 352 -15.40 13.45 30.24
CA GLY A 352 -14.85 14.51 31.07
C GLY A 352 -15.27 14.38 32.53
N LYS A 353 -14.62 15.16 33.38
CA LYS A 353 -15.01 15.34 34.78
C LYS A 353 -15.31 16.82 34.99
N ALA A 354 -16.58 17.16 35.17
CA ALA A 354 -17.01 18.51 35.52
C ALA A 354 -17.10 18.65 37.05
N ALA A 355 -17.19 19.89 37.54
CA ALA A 355 -17.35 20.19 38.97
C ALA A 355 -18.54 19.44 39.62
N LYS A 356 -19.56 19.07 38.83
CA LYS A 356 -20.77 18.35 39.27
C LYS A 356 -20.76 16.83 39.00
N GLY A 357 -19.69 16.26 38.45
CA GLY A 357 -19.56 14.81 38.24
C GLY A 357 -19.08 14.38 36.84
N LEU A 358 -19.33 13.12 36.49
CA LEU A 358 -18.99 12.53 35.18
C LEU A 358 -19.82 13.20 34.08
N THR A 359 -19.17 13.54 32.97
CA THR A 359 -19.78 14.06 31.75
C THR A 359 -19.30 13.26 30.53
N GLY A 360 -20.18 13.09 29.55
CA GLY A 360 -19.85 12.51 28.25
C GLY A 360 -20.44 13.36 27.14
N LYS A 361 -19.66 13.66 26.08
CA LYS A 361 -20.13 14.41 24.91
C LYS A 361 -20.09 13.53 23.67
N LEU A 362 -21.18 13.54 22.89
CA LEU A 362 -21.30 12.91 21.57
C LEU A 362 -22.00 13.88 20.62
N GLY A 363 -21.27 14.42 19.64
CA GLY A 363 -21.80 15.47 18.77
C GLY A 363 -22.25 16.70 19.56
N GLU A 364 -23.48 17.14 19.32
CA GLU A 364 -24.14 18.25 20.04
C GLU A 364 -24.64 17.88 21.44
N PHE A 365 -24.72 16.58 21.78
CA PHE A 365 -25.29 16.12 23.04
C PHE A 365 -24.25 15.94 24.12
N THR A 366 -24.59 16.41 25.33
CA THR A 366 -23.81 16.19 26.54
C THR A 366 -24.66 15.47 27.57
N ALA A 367 -24.25 14.26 27.97
CA ALA A 367 -24.81 13.58 29.12
C ALA A 367 -24.06 14.00 30.38
N ARG A 368 -24.81 14.35 31.42
CA ARG A 368 -24.28 14.81 32.70
C ARG A 368 -24.94 14.07 33.86
N TYR A 369 -24.13 13.68 34.84
CA TYR A 369 -24.66 13.23 36.13
C TYR A 369 -25.23 14.43 36.91
N ALA A 370 -26.51 14.35 37.28
CA ALA A 370 -27.25 15.43 37.93
C ALA A 370 -27.56 15.16 39.41
N GLY A 371 -26.84 14.21 40.04
CA GLY A 371 -26.97 13.90 41.46
C GLY A 371 -27.93 12.75 41.77
N LYS A 372 -28.23 12.56 43.06
CA LYS A 372 -29.25 11.60 43.50
C LYS A 372 -30.65 12.17 43.29
N SER A 373 -31.59 11.33 42.88
CA SER A 373 -33.01 11.70 42.79
C SER A 373 -33.65 11.70 44.19
N PRO A 374 -34.60 12.61 44.49
CA PRO A 374 -35.35 12.62 45.75
C PRO A 374 -36.10 11.31 46.02
N ALA A 375 -36.54 10.62 44.97
CA ALA A 375 -37.23 9.32 45.04
C ALA A 375 -36.26 8.11 45.14
N GLY A 376 -34.96 8.36 45.27
CA GLY A 376 -33.92 7.33 45.21
C GLY A 376 -33.34 7.13 43.80
N GLY A 377 -32.10 6.67 43.73
CA GLY A 377 -31.36 6.48 42.47
C GLY A 377 -30.51 7.67 42.03
N HIS A 378 -29.94 7.56 40.84
CA HIS A 378 -28.94 8.45 40.26
C HIS A 378 -29.47 9.05 38.96
N ARG A 379 -29.54 10.38 38.89
CA ARG A 379 -30.12 11.10 37.76
C ARG A 379 -29.08 11.40 36.70
N ILE A 380 -29.41 11.10 35.44
CA ILE A 380 -28.66 11.46 34.24
C ILE A 380 -29.52 12.40 33.41
N VAL A 381 -28.95 13.53 32.99
CA VAL A 381 -29.60 14.50 32.09
C VAL A 381 -28.79 14.58 30.80
N VAL A 382 -29.47 14.58 29.66
CA VAL A 382 -28.88 14.83 28.34
C VAL A 382 -29.25 16.24 27.92
N GLU A 383 -28.24 17.04 27.62
CA GLU A 383 -28.31 18.46 27.28
C GLU A 383 -27.82 18.69 25.84
N THR A 384 -28.34 19.71 25.16
CA THR A 384 -27.80 20.18 23.86
C THR A 384 -26.57 21.07 24.08
N GLU A 385 -25.97 21.58 23.01
CA GLU A 385 -24.80 22.47 23.09
C GLU A 385 -25.08 23.77 23.86
N ASP A 386 -26.33 24.22 23.88
CA ASP A 386 -26.79 25.39 24.62
C ASP A 386 -26.91 25.15 26.14
N GLY A 387 -26.71 23.91 26.61
CA GLY A 387 -26.83 23.52 28.02
C GLY A 387 -28.26 23.24 28.48
N GLU A 388 -29.24 23.35 27.58
CA GLU A 388 -30.65 23.03 27.86
C GLU A 388 -30.92 21.53 27.72
N PRO A 389 -31.86 20.94 28.51
CA PRO A 389 -32.22 19.54 28.35
C PRO A 389 -32.73 19.25 26.92
N ALA A 390 -32.27 18.16 26.34
CA ALA A 390 -32.56 17.76 24.96
C ALA A 390 -34.01 17.28 24.79
N HIS A 391 -34.97 18.20 24.84
CA HIS A 391 -36.37 17.93 24.54
C HIS A 391 -36.62 17.84 23.03
N ARG A 392 -37.74 17.22 22.63
CA ARG A 392 -38.23 17.14 21.24
C ARG A 392 -37.39 16.25 20.31
N TYR A 393 -36.72 15.25 20.85
CA TYR A 393 -36.09 14.18 20.07
C TYR A 393 -36.96 12.94 20.10
N VAL A 394 -37.14 12.29 18.96
CA VAL A 394 -37.89 11.05 18.81
C VAL A 394 -37.03 9.93 18.22
N THR A 395 -37.34 8.69 18.59
CA THR A 395 -36.81 7.50 17.92
C THR A 395 -37.26 7.46 16.46
N PRO A 396 -36.67 6.61 15.60
CA PRO A 396 -37.16 6.39 14.23
C PRO A 396 -38.62 5.96 14.14
N GLN A 397 -39.15 5.35 15.20
CA GLN A 397 -40.56 4.95 15.35
C GLN A 397 -41.47 6.11 15.76
N GLY A 398 -40.92 7.29 16.05
CA GLY A 398 -41.66 8.45 16.53
C GLY A 398 -41.87 8.49 18.04
N GLU A 399 -41.22 7.61 18.82
CA GLU A 399 -41.37 7.60 20.27
C GLU A 399 -40.54 8.73 20.92
N PRO A 400 -41.12 9.57 21.81
CA PRO A 400 -40.39 10.64 22.46
C PRO A 400 -39.28 10.15 23.39
N LEU A 401 -38.08 10.71 23.23
CA LEU A 401 -36.98 10.51 24.16
C LEU A 401 -37.04 11.52 25.31
N SER A 402 -37.13 11.02 26.55
CA SER A 402 -37.00 11.85 27.74
C SER A 402 -35.54 12.30 27.92
N PRO A 403 -35.19 13.58 28.11
CA PRO A 403 -33.82 14.01 28.40
C PRO A 403 -33.34 13.69 29.81
N GLU A 404 -34.23 13.24 30.71
CA GLU A 404 -33.89 12.79 32.05
C GLU A 404 -34.13 11.28 32.23
N THR A 405 -33.22 10.60 32.95
CA THR A 405 -33.39 9.19 33.37
C THR A 405 -32.77 8.98 34.74
N VAL A 406 -33.38 8.09 35.53
CA VAL A 406 -32.90 7.71 36.86
C VAL A 406 -32.48 6.25 36.86
N ILE A 407 -31.28 5.96 37.37
CA ILE A 407 -30.73 4.61 37.46
C ILE A 407 -30.55 4.21 38.92
N GLY A 408 -30.80 2.95 39.26
CA GLY A 408 -30.70 2.47 40.64
C GLY A 408 -29.26 2.38 41.17
N ASN A 409 -28.29 2.09 40.30
CA ASN A 409 -26.91 1.82 40.70
C ASN A 409 -25.90 2.75 40.00
N ARG A 410 -25.08 3.45 40.80
CA ARG A 410 -24.04 4.35 40.30
C ARG A 410 -22.97 3.64 39.45
N SER A 411 -22.72 2.35 39.66
CA SER A 411 -21.72 1.62 38.87
C SER A 411 -22.07 1.56 37.38
N HIS A 412 -23.36 1.65 37.03
CA HIS A 412 -23.84 1.62 35.64
C HIS A 412 -23.83 3.01 34.99
N LEU A 413 -23.49 4.08 35.74
CA LEU A 413 -23.59 5.46 35.28
C LEU A 413 -22.95 5.69 33.90
N ARG A 414 -21.72 5.21 33.70
CA ARG A 414 -21.00 5.41 32.43
C ARG A 414 -21.67 4.66 31.27
N LYS A 415 -22.12 3.42 31.51
CA LYS A 415 -22.82 2.59 30.50
C LYS A 415 -24.13 3.27 30.09
N GLU A 416 -24.91 3.70 31.07
CA GLU A 416 -26.22 4.33 30.84
C GLU A 416 -26.07 5.69 30.16
N MET A 417 -25.11 6.52 30.56
CA MET A 417 -24.81 7.77 29.87
C MET A 417 -24.43 7.54 28.40
N ALA A 418 -23.63 6.50 28.11
CA ALA A 418 -23.26 6.15 26.75
C ALA A 418 -24.46 5.71 25.91
N ALA A 419 -25.31 4.83 26.45
CA ALA A 419 -26.54 4.38 25.79
C ALA A 419 -27.47 5.56 25.48
N ARG A 420 -27.60 6.50 26.42
CA ARG A 420 -28.41 7.71 26.27
C ARG A 420 -27.88 8.64 25.19
N LEU A 421 -26.59 8.97 25.22
CA LEU A 421 -25.95 9.79 24.18
C LEU A 421 -26.16 9.20 22.79
N ARG A 422 -26.00 7.88 22.69
CA ARG A 422 -26.21 7.13 21.47
C ARG A 422 -27.66 7.14 21.00
N ALA A 423 -28.63 6.99 21.90
CA ALA A 423 -30.05 7.13 21.56
C ALA A 423 -30.37 8.53 21.02
N PHE A 424 -29.89 9.59 21.69
CA PHE A 424 -30.09 10.97 21.24
C PHE A 424 -29.37 11.29 19.92
N GLY A 425 -28.13 10.81 19.75
CA GLY A 425 -27.38 10.99 18.51
C GLY A 425 -27.98 10.26 17.30
N GLY A 426 -28.86 9.28 17.52
CA GLY A 426 -29.60 8.57 16.46
C GLY A 426 -31.04 9.07 16.28
N ALA A 427 -31.47 10.01 17.13
CA ALA A 427 -32.85 10.50 17.17
C ALA A 427 -33.08 11.59 16.13
N THR A 428 -34.35 11.77 15.74
CA THR A 428 -34.77 12.87 14.87
C THR A 428 -35.31 14.01 15.72
N ARG A 429 -34.88 15.25 15.43
CA ARG A 429 -35.42 16.44 16.10
C ARG A 429 -36.78 16.79 15.49
N LEU A 430 -37.82 16.84 16.31
CA LEU A 430 -39.11 17.38 15.91
C LEU A 430 -38.97 18.90 15.79
N SER A 431 -38.88 19.42 14.56
CA SER A 431 -39.06 20.84 14.30
C SER A 431 -40.48 21.22 14.68
N ALA A 432 -40.64 22.18 15.58
CA ALA A 432 -41.91 22.86 15.72
C ALA A 432 -42.16 23.61 14.41
N ALA A 433 -42.96 23.05 13.50
CA ALA A 433 -43.73 23.92 12.64
C ALA A 433 -44.64 24.72 13.59
N PRO A 434 -44.63 26.06 13.57
CA PRO A 434 -45.78 26.76 14.10
C PRO A 434 -46.95 26.26 13.25
N ILE A 435 -47.88 25.55 13.87
CA ILE A 435 -49.23 25.45 13.33
C ILE A 435 -49.70 26.89 13.35
N SER A 436 -49.50 27.62 12.25
CA SER A 436 -50.26 28.83 12.01
C SER A 436 -51.69 28.33 11.97
N ASP A 437 -52.47 28.73 12.97
CA ASP A 437 -53.89 28.46 13.04
C ASP A 437 -54.53 28.84 11.70
N LEU A 438 -54.79 27.81 10.89
CA LEU A 438 -55.54 27.91 9.64
C LEU A 438 -57.03 28.28 9.94
N LEU A 439 -57.39 28.37 11.22
CA LEU A 439 -58.66 28.85 11.73
C LEU A 439 -58.69 30.37 11.97
N ASP A 440 -57.54 31.04 12.18
CA ASP A 440 -57.51 32.50 12.33
C ASP A 440 -57.55 33.22 10.97
N ALA A 441 -57.15 32.55 9.89
CA ALA A 441 -57.24 33.07 8.52
C ALA A 441 -58.66 32.96 7.91
N LEU A 442 -59.60 32.30 8.58
CA LEU A 442 -61.01 32.22 8.16
C LEU A 442 -61.92 33.17 8.95
N ALA A 443 -61.36 33.98 9.85
CA ALA A 443 -62.09 34.94 10.69
C ALA A 443 -61.74 36.42 10.40
N ALA A 444 -61.04 36.73 9.31
CA ALA A 444 -60.66 38.09 8.90
C ALA A 444 -61.31 38.49 7.57
#